data_AF-A0A3D0RXM5-F1
#
_entry.id   AF-A0A3D0RXM5-F1
#
_cell.length_a   1.000
_cell.length_b   1.000
_cell.length_c   1.000
_cell.angle_alpha   90.00
_cell.angle_beta   90.00
_cell.angle_gamma   90.00
#
_symmetry.space_group_name_H-M   'P 1'
#
loop_
_entity.id
_entity.type
_entity.pdbx_description
1 polymer ?
#
loop_
_entity_poly.entity_id
_entity_poly.type
_entity_poly.pdbx_seq_one_letter_code
_entity_poly.pdbx_strand_id
1 'polypeptide(L)'
;ADGRPPLHKLIAKSKSMVTEEIELNHALEKENIKVVETDLGEYIVQLRKERPSHIITPAAHLKKEQVAQLFHEKLNIEYTEDIPTLTATARKILREVFLTADVGISGVNFGVAETGNICVVSNEGNARMVATIPPIHIALMGMERIVPNLDDLSLFISLLARSATGQKISVYTQLLRKPLPNQTRHIIILDNGRSRLRNSPLKESLYCIRCGACLNACPVFRELSGHAYIGKDKSIAPYPGPIGSVISPGLMGENFIHLAQASSLCGACKDACPVDIDLPKMLTRVRAGKVNSEQLSVISEGAGLNQLTKLFLQIYTRLSTRPKLFAFSQTFASLITFLLSPFSQWIHLPAFTGWGYSKDFPRFASKTFRSQFISTQIKNIEPKSIQQNVPDSPIPTIPIPDSLINQFTKELSAVSGNVYQTKNVQQEIIEFIKSKNIDKVFLERNTLDESLLKKENIDFTYESDPQIRLGVTNAKVGLADTGSVLEADEAL
;
A
#
# COMPACT_ATOMS: atom_id res chain seq x y z
N ALA A 1 10.93 -4.26 -45.36
CA ALA A 1 12.35 -4.26 -45.72
C ALA A 1 13.12 -3.54 -44.62
N ASP A 2 13.43 -4.26 -43.54
CA ASP A 2 14.48 -3.88 -42.59
C ASP A 2 15.22 -5.11 -42.02
N GLY A 3 14.79 -6.35 -42.32
CA GLY A 3 15.63 -7.54 -42.25
C GLY A 3 16.17 -7.89 -40.87
N ARG A 4 15.64 -7.29 -39.80
CA ARG A 4 15.98 -7.65 -38.43
C ARG A 4 15.20 -8.93 -38.07
N PRO A 5 15.82 -9.93 -37.40
CA PRO A 5 15.07 -11.03 -36.81
C PRO A 5 13.98 -10.45 -35.90
N PRO A 6 12.85 -11.16 -35.63
CA PRO A 6 11.82 -10.66 -34.74
C PRO A 6 12.43 -10.49 -33.35
N LEU A 7 12.87 -9.28 -33.04
CA LEU A 7 13.32 -8.90 -31.71
C LEU A 7 12.11 -9.09 -30.80
N HIS A 8 12.19 -10.03 -29.86
CA HIS A 8 11.24 -10.10 -28.76
C HIS A 8 11.18 -8.72 -28.12
N LYS A 9 10.06 -8.01 -28.28
CA LYS A 9 9.89 -6.69 -27.67
C LYS A 9 10.07 -6.84 -26.16
N LEU A 10 10.98 -6.06 -25.59
CA LEU A 10 11.29 -6.10 -24.17
C LEU A 10 10.56 -4.96 -23.46
N ILE A 11 9.81 -5.31 -22.42
CA ILE A 11 9.09 -4.38 -21.58
C ILE A 11 9.69 -4.39 -20.17
N ALA A 12 10.19 -3.24 -19.74
CA ALA A 12 10.53 -3.00 -18.34
C ALA A 12 9.27 -2.50 -17.63
N LYS A 13 8.78 -3.23 -16.64
CA LYS A 13 7.55 -2.90 -15.94
C LYS A 13 7.82 -2.59 -14.47
N SER A 14 7.31 -1.45 -13.99
CA SER A 14 7.24 -1.17 -12.57
C SER A 14 5.93 -1.70 -11.99
N LYS A 15 5.94 -1.87 -10.67
CA LYS A 15 4.80 -2.39 -9.92
C LYS A 15 3.51 -1.61 -10.20
N SER A 16 2.43 -2.34 -10.48
CA SER A 16 1.10 -1.75 -10.67
C SER A 16 -0.01 -2.74 -10.34
N MET A 17 -0.87 -2.37 -9.39
CA MET A 17 -2.06 -3.16 -9.08
C MET A 17 -3.06 -3.16 -10.23
N VAL A 18 -3.11 -2.08 -11.03
CA VAL A 18 -4.03 -1.96 -12.17
C VAL A 18 -3.66 -2.95 -13.27
N THR A 19 -2.36 -3.21 -13.48
CA THR A 19 -1.93 -4.22 -14.45
C THR A 19 -2.22 -5.64 -13.96
N GLU A 20 -2.18 -5.87 -12.64
CA GLU A 20 -2.61 -7.13 -12.03
C GLU A 20 -4.11 -7.39 -12.19
N GLU A 21 -4.93 -6.33 -12.09
CA GLU A 21 -6.39 -6.41 -12.31
C GLU A 21 -6.77 -6.92 -13.70
N ILE A 22 -6.02 -6.50 -14.72
CA ILE A 22 -6.30 -6.81 -16.13
C ILE A 22 -5.42 -7.94 -16.67
N GLU A 23 -4.63 -8.58 -15.80
CA GLU A 23 -3.71 -9.67 -16.14
C GLU A 23 -2.74 -9.33 -17.30
N LEU A 24 -2.25 -8.09 -17.31
CA LEU A 24 -1.52 -7.52 -18.45
C LEU A 24 -0.30 -8.36 -18.84
N ASN A 25 0.49 -8.82 -17.86
CA ASN A 25 1.69 -9.60 -18.12
C ASN A 25 1.35 -10.89 -18.88
N HIS A 26 0.35 -11.64 -18.43
CA HIS A 26 -0.09 -12.88 -19.09
C HIS A 26 -0.62 -12.63 -20.50
N ALA A 27 -1.32 -11.51 -20.73
CA ALA A 27 -1.79 -11.13 -22.06
C ALA A 27 -0.62 -10.82 -23.01
N LEU A 28 0.39 -10.08 -22.54
CA LEU A 28 1.58 -9.73 -23.33
C LEU A 28 2.48 -10.94 -23.59
N GLU A 29 2.67 -11.82 -22.59
CA GLU A 29 3.46 -13.05 -22.72
C GLU A 29 2.87 -14.00 -23.77
N LYS A 30 1.53 -14.09 -23.89
CA LYS A 30 0.85 -14.85 -24.95
C LYS A 30 1.17 -14.35 -26.36
N GLU A 31 1.47 -13.06 -26.49
CA GLU A 31 1.89 -12.41 -27.74
C GLU A 31 3.42 -12.46 -27.93
N ASN A 32 4.14 -13.30 -27.17
CA ASN A 32 5.60 -13.47 -27.21
C ASN A 32 6.39 -12.19 -26.88
N ILE A 33 5.77 -11.26 -26.12
CA ILE A 33 6.41 -10.06 -25.61
C ILE A 33 7.02 -10.38 -24.24
N LYS A 34 8.31 -10.07 -24.07
CA LYS A 34 9.00 -10.33 -22.81
C LYS A 34 8.74 -9.17 -21.85
N VAL A 35 8.00 -9.42 -20.77
CA VAL A 35 7.75 -8.44 -19.71
C VAL A 35 8.60 -8.80 -18.50
N VAL A 36 9.34 -7.84 -17.97
CA VAL A 36 10.15 -8.02 -16.76
C VAL A 36 9.70 -7.04 -15.70
N GLU A 37 9.27 -7.56 -14.56
CA GLU A 37 9.01 -6.74 -13.36
C GLU A 37 10.34 -6.21 -12.80
N THR A 38 10.33 -4.96 -12.39
CA THR A 38 11.55 -4.24 -12.00
C THR A 38 11.56 -3.80 -10.54
N ASP A 39 10.44 -3.98 -9.83
CA ASP A 39 10.39 -3.94 -8.37
C ASP A 39 10.93 -5.28 -7.86
N LEU A 40 11.85 -5.28 -6.90
CA LEU A 40 12.52 -6.51 -6.47
C LEU A 40 11.52 -7.57 -5.97
N GLY A 41 10.50 -7.14 -5.23
CA GLY A 41 9.47 -8.03 -4.72
C GLY A 41 8.63 -8.64 -5.85
N GLU A 42 8.19 -7.81 -6.80
CA GLU A 42 7.45 -8.26 -7.99
C GLU A 42 8.32 -9.19 -8.86
N TYR A 43 9.60 -8.88 -9.04
CA TYR A 43 10.54 -9.68 -9.82
C TYR A 43 10.74 -11.08 -9.19
N ILE A 44 10.89 -11.15 -7.86
CA ILE A 44 11.00 -12.42 -7.15
C ILE A 44 9.75 -13.29 -7.37
N VAL A 45 8.54 -12.73 -7.22
CA VAL A 45 7.31 -13.51 -7.42
C VAL A 45 7.08 -13.85 -8.90
N GLN A 46 7.51 -12.99 -9.83
CA GLN A 46 7.49 -13.28 -11.27
C GLN A 46 8.37 -14.48 -11.61
N LEU A 47 9.60 -14.56 -11.08
CA LEU A 47 10.49 -15.72 -11.27
C LEU A 47 9.89 -17.03 -10.74
N ARG A 48 9.04 -16.92 -9.70
CA ARG A 48 8.30 -18.04 -9.12
C ARG A 48 6.98 -18.34 -9.83
N LYS A 49 6.53 -17.47 -10.74
CA LYS A 49 5.22 -17.52 -11.39
C LYS A 49 4.06 -17.49 -10.38
N GLU A 50 4.22 -16.68 -9.35
CA GLU A 50 3.25 -16.49 -8.27
C GLU A 50 2.65 -15.07 -8.32
N ARG A 51 1.45 -14.90 -7.78
CA ARG A 51 0.86 -13.57 -7.56
C ARG A 51 1.50 -12.87 -6.35
N PRO A 52 1.50 -11.53 -6.27
CA PRO A 52 1.91 -10.80 -5.06
C PRO A 52 1.08 -11.18 -3.82
N SER A 53 1.73 -11.36 -2.67
CA SER A 53 1.02 -11.61 -1.41
C SER A 53 0.64 -10.33 -0.65
N HIS A 54 1.21 -9.18 -1.00
CA HIS A 54 0.94 -7.91 -0.33
C HIS A 54 1.09 -6.72 -1.28
N ILE A 55 0.25 -5.69 -1.10
CA ILE A 55 0.16 -4.53 -1.99
C ILE A 55 1.43 -3.68 -1.96
N ILE A 56 2.20 -3.66 -0.86
CA ILE A 56 3.46 -2.90 -0.76
C ILE A 56 4.69 -3.81 -0.86
N THR A 57 4.61 -5.05 -0.37
CA THR A 57 5.75 -5.96 -0.20
C THR A 57 5.43 -7.33 -0.82
N PRO A 58 5.45 -7.46 -2.15
CA PRO A 58 4.90 -8.61 -2.89
C PRO A 58 5.41 -9.98 -2.42
N ALA A 59 6.69 -10.04 -2.08
CA ALA A 59 7.41 -11.25 -1.68
C ALA A 59 7.51 -11.43 -0.14
N ALA A 60 6.72 -10.71 0.67
CA ALA A 60 6.84 -10.72 2.13
C ALA A 60 6.60 -12.10 2.78
N HIS A 61 6.00 -13.04 2.06
CA HIS A 61 5.78 -14.42 2.52
C HIS A 61 7.03 -15.31 2.37
N LEU A 62 8.09 -14.83 1.72
CA LEU A 62 9.32 -15.58 1.46
C LEU A 62 10.40 -15.22 2.46
N LYS A 63 11.16 -16.24 2.88
CA LYS A 63 12.39 -16.07 3.67
C LYS A 63 13.60 -15.83 2.76
N LYS A 64 14.66 -15.26 3.33
CA LYS A 64 15.90 -14.96 2.59
C LYS A 64 16.53 -16.21 1.94
N GLU A 65 16.46 -17.36 2.60
CA GLU A 65 17.03 -18.63 2.11
C GLU A 65 16.29 -19.11 0.85
N GLN A 66 14.96 -18.90 0.81
CA GLN A 66 14.15 -19.24 -0.35
C GLN A 66 14.46 -18.31 -1.55
N VAL A 67 14.74 -17.03 -1.29
CA VAL A 67 15.17 -16.08 -2.32
C VAL A 67 16.59 -16.41 -2.81
N ALA A 68 17.51 -16.76 -1.91
CA ALA A 68 18.86 -17.20 -2.26
C ALA A 68 18.84 -18.43 -3.19
N GLN A 69 18.08 -19.46 -2.82
CA GLN A 69 17.90 -20.65 -3.63
C GLN A 69 17.29 -20.33 -4.99
N LEU A 70 16.25 -19.49 -5.03
CA LEU A 70 15.61 -19.07 -6.28
C LEU A 70 16.61 -18.37 -7.21
N PHE A 71 17.42 -17.44 -6.68
CA PHE A 71 18.40 -16.72 -7.50
C PHE A 71 19.50 -17.65 -7.99
N HIS A 72 19.97 -18.58 -7.15
CA HIS A 72 20.92 -19.61 -7.57
C HIS A 72 20.37 -20.42 -8.76
N GLU A 73 19.13 -20.91 -8.66
CA GLU A 73 18.51 -21.74 -9.70
C GLU A 73 18.13 -20.98 -10.97
N LYS A 74 17.60 -19.76 -10.85
CA LYS A 74 17.02 -19.01 -11.98
C LYS A 74 17.98 -18.03 -12.62
N LEU A 75 18.93 -17.50 -11.86
CA LEU A 75 19.86 -16.48 -12.31
C LEU A 75 21.30 -17.02 -12.42
N ASN A 76 21.53 -18.28 -12.06
CA ASN A 76 22.83 -18.96 -12.12
C ASN A 76 23.93 -18.20 -11.36
N ILE A 77 23.58 -17.68 -10.17
CA ILE A 77 24.51 -16.99 -9.27
C ILE A 77 24.99 -17.97 -8.20
N GLU A 78 26.17 -17.75 -7.61
CA GLU A 78 26.61 -18.54 -6.46
C GLU A 78 25.60 -18.40 -5.30
N TYR A 79 25.29 -19.51 -4.62
CA TYR A 79 24.37 -19.48 -3.49
C TYR A 79 24.94 -18.59 -2.38
N THR A 80 24.16 -17.59 -1.96
CA THR A 80 24.52 -16.71 -0.86
C THR A 80 23.27 -16.21 -0.17
N GLU A 81 23.32 -16.14 1.16
CA GLU A 81 22.25 -15.55 1.99
C GLU A 81 22.57 -14.10 2.38
N ASP A 82 23.67 -13.54 1.88
CA ASP A 82 24.06 -12.16 2.10
C ASP A 82 23.12 -11.22 1.33
N ILE A 83 22.26 -10.51 2.05
CA ILE A 83 21.22 -9.63 1.48
C ILE A 83 21.84 -8.51 0.60
N PRO A 84 22.91 -7.82 1.01
CA PRO A 84 23.60 -6.87 0.13
C PRO A 84 24.04 -7.49 -1.20
N THR A 85 24.61 -8.70 -1.20
CA THR A 85 25.03 -9.40 -2.41
C THR A 85 23.84 -9.79 -3.30
N LEU A 86 22.76 -10.33 -2.71
CA LEU A 86 21.54 -10.69 -3.44
C LEU A 86 20.90 -9.46 -4.12
N THR A 87 20.76 -8.37 -3.38
CA THR A 87 20.16 -7.12 -3.88
C THR A 87 21.04 -6.43 -4.93
N ALA A 88 22.36 -6.42 -4.75
CA ALA A 88 23.30 -5.89 -5.74
C ALA A 88 23.27 -6.69 -7.06
N THR A 89 23.12 -8.01 -6.96
CA THR A 89 23.04 -8.90 -8.13
C THR A 89 21.74 -8.67 -8.90
N ALA A 90 20.59 -8.62 -8.20
CA ALA A 90 19.31 -8.28 -8.83
C ALA A 90 19.37 -6.90 -9.52
N ARG A 91 19.95 -5.90 -8.85
CA ARG A 91 20.17 -4.56 -9.43
C ARG A 91 21.01 -4.61 -10.71
N LYS A 92 22.09 -5.39 -10.73
CA LYS A 92 22.95 -5.55 -11.91
C LYS A 92 22.16 -6.11 -13.10
N ILE A 93 21.38 -7.16 -12.87
CA ILE A 93 20.55 -7.81 -13.90
C ILE A 93 19.46 -6.86 -14.41
N LEU A 94 18.71 -6.23 -13.51
CA LEU A 94 17.64 -5.30 -13.89
C LEU A 94 18.17 -4.04 -14.59
N ARG A 95 19.43 -3.64 -14.34
CA ARG A 95 20.04 -2.49 -15.03
C ARG A 95 20.10 -2.68 -16.54
N GLU A 96 20.44 -3.87 -17.01
CA GLU A 96 20.43 -4.20 -18.43
C GLU A 96 19.02 -4.12 -19.02
N VAL A 97 18.01 -4.59 -18.27
CA VAL A 97 16.59 -4.51 -18.67
C VAL A 97 16.15 -3.07 -18.89
N PHE A 98 16.43 -2.15 -17.95
CA PHE A 98 16.04 -0.75 -18.12
C PHE A 98 16.63 -0.10 -19.38
N LEU A 99 17.89 -0.42 -19.69
CA LEU A 99 18.65 0.21 -20.78
C LEU A 99 18.35 -0.38 -22.15
N THR A 100 17.85 -1.61 -22.21
CA THR A 100 17.56 -2.32 -23.46
C THR A 100 16.07 -2.46 -23.75
N ALA A 101 15.20 -2.08 -22.81
CA ALA A 101 13.75 -2.16 -23.00
C ALA A 101 13.23 -1.18 -24.06
N ASP A 102 12.36 -1.69 -24.93
CA ASP A 102 11.68 -0.91 -25.96
C ASP A 102 10.56 -0.05 -25.35
N VAL A 103 9.93 -0.55 -24.28
CA VAL A 103 8.80 0.09 -23.60
C VAL A 103 8.94 -0.01 -22.08
N GLY A 104 8.70 1.11 -21.41
CA GLY A 104 8.49 1.17 -19.98
C GLY A 104 7.00 1.17 -19.64
N ILE A 105 6.56 0.31 -18.71
CA ILE A 105 5.18 0.32 -18.20
C ILE A 105 5.19 0.63 -16.71
N SER A 106 4.43 1.63 -16.28
CA SER A 106 4.29 1.95 -14.85
C SER A 106 2.84 2.06 -14.39
N GLY A 107 2.65 1.88 -13.08
CA GLY A 107 1.45 2.34 -12.39
C GLY A 107 1.56 3.82 -11.99
N VAL A 108 0.42 4.42 -11.66
CA VAL A 108 0.35 5.78 -11.11
C VAL A 108 -0.31 5.75 -9.74
N ASN A 109 0.32 6.39 -8.74
CA ASN A 109 -0.28 6.54 -7.42
C ASN A 109 -1.37 7.63 -7.44
N PHE A 110 -1.04 8.78 -8.03
CA PHE A 110 -1.95 9.94 -8.16
C PHE A 110 -1.71 10.69 -9.47
N GLY A 111 -2.76 11.08 -10.18
CA GLY A 111 -2.74 12.13 -11.19
C GLY A 111 -3.22 13.45 -10.59
N VAL A 112 -2.62 14.56 -10.99
CA VAL A 112 -2.93 15.89 -10.48
C VAL A 112 -3.71 16.65 -11.55
N ALA A 113 -4.98 16.96 -11.27
CA ALA A 113 -5.89 17.53 -12.26
C ALA A 113 -5.47 18.93 -12.72
N GLU A 114 -5.01 19.80 -11.81
CA GLU A 114 -4.64 21.19 -12.15
C GLU A 114 -3.46 21.31 -13.12
N THR A 115 -2.50 20.37 -13.05
CA THR A 115 -1.20 20.50 -13.74
C THR A 115 -0.95 19.40 -14.78
N GLY A 116 -1.75 18.34 -14.75
CA GLY A 116 -1.58 17.15 -15.60
C GLY A 116 -0.39 16.27 -15.18
N ASN A 117 0.16 16.46 -13.97
CA ASN A 117 1.24 15.60 -13.47
C ASN A 117 0.72 14.20 -13.15
N ILE A 118 1.53 13.17 -13.43
CA ILE A 118 1.39 11.87 -12.77
C ILE A 118 2.45 11.74 -11.67
N CYS A 119 2.02 11.27 -10.51
CA CYS A 119 2.85 11.02 -9.34
C CYS A 119 3.08 9.52 -9.19
N VAL A 120 4.35 9.12 -9.19
CA VAL A 120 4.78 7.74 -8.97
C VAL A 120 5.66 7.68 -7.73
N VAL A 121 5.35 6.78 -6.82
CA VAL A 121 6.01 6.61 -5.53
C VAL A 121 6.70 5.25 -5.49
N SER A 122 7.99 5.21 -5.18
CA SER A 122 8.77 3.96 -5.10
C SER A 122 9.88 4.06 -4.05
N ASN A 123 10.28 2.92 -3.48
CA ASN A 123 11.40 2.86 -2.53
C ASN A 123 12.73 2.41 -3.16
N GLU A 124 12.71 1.92 -4.41
CA GLU A 124 13.87 1.29 -5.06
C GLU A 124 14.40 2.07 -6.28
N GLY A 125 13.70 3.13 -6.70
CA GLY A 125 14.11 4.00 -7.82
C GLY A 125 13.86 3.41 -9.21
N ASN A 126 13.52 2.12 -9.29
CA ASN A 126 13.16 1.39 -10.51
C ASN A 126 12.07 2.11 -11.34
N ALA A 127 11.06 2.68 -10.69
CA ALA A 127 9.97 3.36 -11.38
C ALA A 127 10.46 4.59 -12.19
N ARG A 128 11.49 5.30 -11.69
CA ARG A 128 12.13 6.41 -12.44
C ARG A 128 12.74 5.88 -13.72
N MET A 129 13.53 4.82 -13.59
CA MET A 129 14.22 4.18 -14.71
C MET A 129 13.23 3.69 -15.78
N VAL A 130 12.13 3.04 -15.36
CA VAL A 130 11.05 2.60 -16.26
C VAL A 130 10.36 3.78 -16.95
N ALA A 131 10.15 4.89 -16.25
CA ALA A 131 9.43 6.03 -16.79
C ALA A 131 10.29 6.95 -17.67
N THR A 132 11.61 6.94 -17.55
CA THR A 132 12.50 7.91 -18.20
C THR A 132 13.48 7.31 -19.22
N ILE A 133 13.89 6.04 -19.09
CA ILE A 133 14.91 5.47 -19.98
C ILE A 133 14.33 4.90 -21.27
N PRO A 134 13.30 4.03 -21.23
CA PRO A 134 12.73 3.48 -22.46
C PRO A 134 12.19 4.60 -23.38
N PRO A 135 12.30 4.44 -24.72
CA PRO A 135 11.84 5.45 -25.67
C PRO A 135 10.31 5.63 -25.66
N ILE A 136 9.57 4.64 -25.16
CA ILE A 136 8.12 4.69 -24.97
C ILE A 136 7.81 4.41 -23.50
N HIS A 137 7.01 5.28 -22.87
CA HIS A 137 6.47 5.07 -21.53
C HIS A 137 4.95 4.96 -21.56
N ILE A 138 4.39 3.90 -20.98
CA ILE A 138 2.95 3.72 -20.79
C ILE A 138 2.65 3.74 -19.28
N ALA A 139 1.92 4.75 -18.84
CA ALA A 139 1.45 4.86 -17.46
C ALA A 139 -0.01 4.42 -17.36
N LEU A 140 -0.33 3.51 -16.43
CA LEU A 140 -1.68 3.00 -16.20
C LEU A 140 -2.20 3.43 -14.83
N MET A 141 -3.43 3.91 -14.79
CA MET A 141 -4.07 4.33 -13.56
C MET A 141 -5.57 4.05 -13.59
N GLY A 142 -6.15 3.79 -12.42
CA GLY A 142 -7.61 3.82 -12.29
C GLY A 142 -8.12 5.27 -12.28
N MET A 143 -9.35 5.48 -12.77
CA MET A 143 -9.97 6.82 -12.78
C MET A 143 -10.15 7.46 -11.39
N GLU A 144 -10.07 6.67 -10.32
CA GLU A 144 -10.14 7.15 -8.92
C GLU A 144 -8.81 7.73 -8.41
N ARG A 145 -7.72 7.55 -9.15
CA ARG A 145 -6.36 7.95 -8.75
C ARG A 145 -6.09 9.43 -9.03
N ILE A 146 -7.05 10.32 -8.82
CA ILE A 146 -6.91 11.74 -9.20
C ILE A 146 -7.08 12.62 -7.96
N VAL A 147 -6.17 13.57 -7.78
CA VAL A 147 -6.25 14.66 -6.80
C VAL A 147 -6.43 16.01 -7.51
N PRO A 148 -7.13 16.98 -6.90
CA PRO A 148 -7.38 18.27 -7.55
C PRO A 148 -6.10 19.07 -7.83
N ASN A 149 -5.24 19.23 -6.83
CA ASN A 149 -4.06 20.10 -6.86
C ASN A 149 -2.83 19.50 -6.17
N LEU A 150 -1.69 20.19 -6.27
CA LEU A 150 -0.41 19.81 -5.66
C LEU A 150 -0.45 19.83 -4.12
N ASP A 151 -1.27 20.69 -3.50
CA ASP A 151 -1.42 20.73 -2.04
C ASP A 151 -2.11 19.46 -1.54
N ASP A 152 -3.21 19.05 -2.18
CA ASP A 152 -3.90 17.79 -1.92
C ASP A 152 -2.96 16.60 -2.17
N LEU A 153 -2.18 16.64 -3.26
CA LEU A 153 -1.16 15.64 -3.54
C LEU A 153 -0.16 15.52 -2.39
N SER A 154 0.35 16.64 -1.86
CA SER A 154 1.32 16.65 -0.77
C SER A 154 0.79 15.95 0.49
N LEU A 155 -0.49 16.18 0.81
CA LEU A 155 -1.20 15.52 1.90
C LEU A 155 -1.27 14.00 1.66
N PHE A 156 -1.72 13.58 0.47
CA PHE A 156 -1.86 12.16 0.14
C PHE A 156 -0.53 11.41 0.10
N ILE A 157 0.54 12.03 -0.40
CA ILE A 157 1.89 11.46 -0.36
C ILE A 157 2.33 11.26 1.10
N SER A 158 2.10 12.25 1.95
CA SER A 158 2.44 12.18 3.38
C SER A 158 1.68 11.05 4.08
N LEU A 159 0.37 10.96 3.88
CA LEU A 159 -0.46 9.89 4.42
C LEU A 159 -0.02 8.51 3.91
N LEU A 160 0.28 8.40 2.61
CA LEU A 160 0.72 7.15 1.99
C LEU A 160 2.01 6.63 2.64
N ALA A 161 3.07 7.45 2.70
CA ALA A 161 4.38 7.03 3.19
C ALA A 161 4.35 6.66 4.69
N ARG A 162 3.64 7.46 5.50
CA ARG A 162 3.52 7.26 6.95
C ARG A 162 2.74 5.99 7.26
N SER A 163 1.60 5.77 6.60
CA SER A 163 0.76 4.60 6.85
C SER A 163 1.30 3.31 6.23
N ALA A 164 2.08 3.40 5.15
CA ALA A 164 2.64 2.21 4.50
C ALA A 164 3.91 1.72 5.21
N THR A 165 4.88 2.60 5.42
CA THR A 165 6.24 2.23 5.86
C THR A 165 6.74 3.05 7.05
N GLY A 166 5.92 3.95 7.62
CA GLY A 166 6.33 4.83 8.71
C GLY A 166 7.29 5.95 8.28
N GLN A 167 7.53 6.13 6.98
CA GLN A 167 8.43 7.15 6.46
C GLN A 167 7.71 8.52 6.40
N LYS A 168 8.45 9.63 6.57
CA LYS A 168 7.88 10.99 6.41
C LYS A 168 7.41 11.21 4.96
N ILE A 169 8.21 10.75 4.01
CA ILE A 169 7.98 10.67 2.56
C ILE A 169 8.72 9.43 2.04
N SER A 170 8.29 8.83 0.94
CA SER A 170 8.98 7.69 0.34
C SER A 170 10.31 8.12 -0.32
N VAL A 171 11.26 7.18 -0.42
CA VAL A 171 12.61 7.42 -0.96
C VAL A 171 12.60 8.11 -2.33
N TYR A 172 11.67 7.73 -3.22
CA TYR A 172 11.49 8.37 -4.51
C TYR A 172 10.04 8.73 -4.74
N THR A 173 9.78 10.03 -4.92
CA THR A 173 8.48 10.57 -5.32
C THR A 173 8.67 11.40 -6.58
N GLN A 174 8.13 10.93 -7.69
CA GLN A 174 8.37 11.49 -9.01
C GLN A 174 7.11 12.15 -9.55
N LEU A 175 7.21 13.42 -9.94
CA LEU A 175 6.17 14.14 -10.66
C LEU A 175 6.55 14.22 -12.13
N LEU A 176 5.82 13.49 -12.96
CA LEU A 176 6.08 13.39 -14.40
C LEU A 176 4.99 14.18 -15.13
N ARG A 177 5.37 15.30 -15.76
CA ARG A 177 4.45 16.15 -16.54
C ARG A 177 4.52 15.85 -18.04
N LYS A 178 5.69 16.09 -18.62
CA LYS A 178 5.96 15.90 -20.05
C LYS A 178 6.92 14.72 -20.28
N PRO A 179 6.84 14.03 -21.43
CA PRO A 179 7.90 13.10 -21.83
C PRO A 179 9.22 13.86 -22.05
N LEU A 180 10.33 13.13 -21.96
CA LEU A 180 11.65 13.64 -22.35
C LEU A 180 11.70 13.87 -23.88
N PRO A 181 12.60 14.72 -24.41
CA PRO A 181 12.60 15.13 -25.83
C PRO A 181 12.57 14.00 -26.87
N ASN A 182 13.18 12.84 -26.56
CA ASN A 182 13.22 11.66 -27.43
C ASN A 182 12.32 10.50 -26.93
N GLN A 183 11.37 10.80 -26.06
CA GLN A 183 10.47 9.82 -25.47
C GLN A 183 9.01 10.11 -25.89
N THR A 184 8.22 9.06 -26.10
CA THR A 184 6.76 9.16 -26.19
C THR A 184 6.12 8.65 -24.92
N ARG A 185 5.12 9.36 -24.38
CA ARG A 185 4.38 8.91 -23.18
C ARG A 185 2.88 8.76 -23.46
N HIS A 186 2.34 7.61 -23.08
CA HIS A 186 0.92 7.31 -23.13
C HIS A 186 0.38 7.15 -21.71
N ILE A 187 -0.80 7.74 -21.44
CA ILE A 187 -1.48 7.59 -20.15
C ILE A 187 -2.81 6.87 -20.42
N ILE A 188 -3.04 5.77 -19.70
CA ILE A 188 -4.26 4.98 -19.78
C ILE A 188 -5.02 5.15 -18.47
N ILE A 189 -6.18 5.79 -18.55
CA ILE A 189 -7.11 5.94 -17.42
C ILE A 189 -8.18 4.86 -17.55
N LEU A 190 -8.19 3.94 -16.60
CA LEU A 190 -9.02 2.75 -16.62
C LEU A 190 -10.25 2.91 -15.72
N ASP A 191 -11.43 2.61 -16.26
CA ASP A 191 -12.65 2.43 -15.47
C ASP A 191 -12.67 1.02 -14.84
N ASN A 192 -12.71 -0.05 -15.65
CA ASN A 192 -12.74 -1.45 -15.17
C ASN A 192 -13.75 -1.69 -14.01
N GLY A 193 -14.94 -1.08 -14.12
CA GLY A 193 -16.02 -1.22 -13.12
C GLY A 193 -16.00 -0.18 -12.00
N ARG A 194 -15.06 0.77 -11.98
CA ARG A 194 -14.99 1.87 -11.02
C ARG A 194 -16.18 2.81 -11.10
N SER A 195 -16.72 3.11 -12.29
CA SER A 195 -17.95 3.90 -12.43
C SER A 195 -19.15 3.24 -11.76
N ARG A 196 -19.27 1.90 -11.88
CA ARG A 196 -20.30 1.12 -11.18
C ARG A 196 -20.07 1.15 -9.67
N LEU A 197 -18.82 0.93 -9.24
CA LEU A 197 -18.43 0.94 -7.82
C LEU A 197 -18.69 2.31 -7.16
N ARG A 198 -18.42 3.41 -7.87
CA ARG A 198 -18.69 4.78 -7.44
C ARG A 198 -20.17 5.02 -7.13
N ASN A 199 -21.05 4.35 -7.88
CA ASN A 199 -22.49 4.44 -7.72
C ASN A 199 -23.06 3.36 -6.78
N SER A 200 -22.23 2.60 -6.07
CA SER A 200 -22.67 1.53 -5.18
C SER A 200 -22.49 1.86 -3.70
N PRO A 201 -23.05 1.04 -2.79
CA PRO A 201 -22.80 1.15 -1.35
C PRO A 201 -21.33 0.97 -0.93
N LEU A 202 -20.45 0.59 -1.87
CA LEU A 202 -19.03 0.35 -1.66
C LEU A 202 -18.15 1.48 -2.20
N LYS A 203 -18.73 2.61 -2.61
CA LYS A 203 -18.02 3.74 -3.24
C LYS A 203 -16.82 4.28 -2.44
N GLU A 204 -16.89 4.25 -1.10
CA GLU A 204 -15.81 4.72 -0.22
C GLU A 204 -14.53 3.90 -0.42
N SER A 205 -14.64 2.66 -0.90
CA SER A 205 -13.46 1.85 -1.21
C SER A 205 -12.57 2.48 -2.29
N LEU A 206 -13.12 3.30 -3.19
CA LEU A 206 -12.36 4.03 -4.21
C LEU A 206 -11.42 5.09 -3.62
N TYR A 207 -11.63 5.52 -2.37
CA TYR A 207 -10.71 6.46 -1.69
C TYR A 207 -9.39 5.81 -1.27
N CYS A 208 -9.29 4.48 -1.35
CA CYS A 208 -8.12 3.76 -0.88
C CYS A 208 -6.86 4.19 -1.61
N ILE A 209 -5.89 4.77 -0.90
CA ILE A 209 -4.57 5.18 -1.44
C ILE A 209 -3.55 4.02 -1.57
N ARG A 210 -4.00 2.78 -1.38
CA ARG A 210 -3.17 1.56 -1.48
C ARG A 210 -1.98 1.49 -0.50
N CYS A 211 -2.07 2.14 0.66
CA CYS A 211 -0.99 2.13 1.66
C CYS A 211 -0.76 0.78 2.37
N GLY A 212 -1.72 -0.15 2.33
CA GLY A 212 -1.61 -1.45 3.00
C GLY A 212 -1.85 -1.42 4.52
N ALA A 213 -2.08 -0.27 5.15
CA ALA A 213 -2.30 -0.18 6.61
C ALA A 213 -3.41 -1.12 7.12
N CYS A 214 -4.52 -1.23 6.37
CA CYS A 214 -5.61 -2.13 6.73
C CYS A 214 -5.23 -3.63 6.64
N LEU A 215 -4.26 -4.00 5.79
CA LEU A 215 -3.76 -5.38 5.71
C LEU A 215 -2.97 -5.67 7.00
N ASN A 216 -2.05 -4.78 7.36
CA ASN A 216 -1.18 -4.92 8.54
C ASN A 216 -1.97 -4.89 9.86
N ALA A 217 -3.06 -4.12 9.94
CA ALA A 217 -3.92 -4.09 11.13
C ALA A 217 -4.85 -5.31 11.25
N CYS A 218 -5.08 -6.04 10.15
CA CYS A 218 -6.07 -7.13 10.13
C CYS A 218 -5.49 -8.42 10.72
N PRO A 219 -6.11 -8.97 11.79
CA PRO A 219 -5.63 -10.24 12.37
C PRO A 219 -5.74 -11.40 11.36
N VAL A 220 -6.78 -11.41 10.54
CA VAL A 220 -7.00 -12.46 9.54
C VAL A 220 -5.92 -12.42 8.45
N PHE A 221 -5.57 -11.22 7.96
CA PHE A 221 -4.51 -11.08 6.95
C PHE A 221 -3.14 -11.47 7.52
N ARG A 222 -2.84 -11.10 8.76
CA ARG A 222 -1.55 -11.43 9.39
C ARG A 222 -1.31 -12.93 9.53
N GLU A 223 -2.36 -13.71 9.80
CA GLU A 223 -2.25 -15.17 9.93
C GLU A 223 -2.27 -15.89 8.57
N LEU A 224 -3.05 -15.39 7.60
CA LEU A 224 -3.27 -16.10 6.33
C LEU A 224 -2.46 -15.57 5.13
N SER A 225 -1.94 -14.34 5.20
CA SER A 225 -1.32 -13.62 4.08
C SER A 225 -2.25 -13.41 2.87
N GLY A 226 -1.74 -12.82 1.79
CA GLY A 226 -2.55 -12.45 0.62
C GLY A 226 -2.95 -13.60 -0.29
N HIS A 227 -2.19 -14.70 -0.32
CA HIS A 227 -2.52 -15.86 -1.17
C HIS A 227 -3.76 -16.62 -0.71
N ALA A 228 -4.23 -16.40 0.52
CA ALA A 228 -5.48 -16.98 1.02
C ALA A 228 -6.75 -16.28 0.49
N TYR A 229 -6.62 -15.15 -0.22
CA TYR A 229 -7.75 -14.39 -0.77
C TYR A 229 -8.13 -14.94 -2.15
N ILE A 230 -8.69 -16.15 -2.15
CA ILE A 230 -8.98 -16.94 -3.35
C ILE A 230 -10.46 -16.79 -3.75
N GLY A 231 -10.73 -16.56 -5.03
CA GLY A 231 -12.07 -16.56 -5.63
C GLY A 231 -12.72 -17.95 -5.66
N LYS A 232 -14.03 -18.02 -5.93
CA LYS A 232 -14.72 -19.32 -6.10
C LYS A 232 -14.15 -20.14 -7.26
N ASP A 233 -13.67 -19.46 -8.29
CA ASP A 233 -12.97 -20.04 -9.45
C ASP A 233 -11.49 -20.40 -9.16
N LYS A 234 -11.04 -20.29 -7.91
CA LYS A 234 -9.66 -20.51 -7.47
C LYS A 234 -8.64 -19.47 -7.96
N SER A 235 -9.08 -18.37 -8.59
CA SER A 235 -8.19 -17.25 -8.90
C SER A 235 -7.78 -16.53 -7.62
N ILE A 236 -6.53 -16.08 -7.53
CA ILE A 236 -6.09 -15.23 -6.40
C ILE A 236 -6.53 -13.80 -6.69
N ALA A 237 -7.22 -13.18 -5.73
CA ALA A 237 -7.65 -11.80 -5.87
C ALA A 237 -6.44 -10.86 -5.99
N PRO A 238 -6.41 -9.93 -6.98
CA PRO A 238 -5.34 -8.95 -7.09
C PRO A 238 -5.20 -8.07 -5.85
N TYR A 239 -6.30 -7.84 -5.14
CA TYR A 239 -6.32 -7.11 -3.88
C TYR A 239 -6.59 -8.04 -2.71
N PRO A 240 -5.65 -8.21 -1.77
CA PRO A 240 -5.89 -8.96 -0.55
C PRO A 240 -6.31 -8.05 0.62
N GLY A 241 -6.60 -8.67 1.77
CA GLY A 241 -6.92 -7.97 3.01
C GLY A 241 -8.34 -7.39 3.06
N PRO A 242 -8.65 -6.61 4.11
CA PRO A 242 -9.98 -6.01 4.28
C PRO A 242 -10.44 -5.16 3.10
N ILE A 243 -9.54 -4.37 2.50
CA ILE A 243 -9.84 -3.58 1.30
C ILE A 243 -10.11 -4.48 0.09
N GLY A 244 -9.34 -5.58 -0.07
CA GLY A 244 -9.53 -6.56 -1.12
C GLY A 244 -10.89 -7.25 -1.05
N SER A 245 -11.31 -7.66 0.14
CA SER A 245 -12.64 -8.23 0.40
C SER A 245 -13.81 -7.27 0.11
N VAL A 246 -13.55 -5.98 -0.15
CA VAL A 246 -14.55 -4.99 -0.57
C VAL A 246 -14.42 -4.65 -2.06
N ILE A 247 -13.20 -4.37 -2.53
CA ILE A 247 -12.96 -3.92 -3.91
C ILE A 247 -13.09 -5.06 -4.91
N SER A 248 -12.59 -6.25 -4.60
CA SER A 248 -12.63 -7.38 -5.55
C SER A 248 -14.07 -7.74 -5.93
N PRO A 249 -15.03 -7.84 -4.99
CA PRO A 249 -16.44 -7.97 -5.34
C PRO A 249 -16.97 -6.82 -6.21
N GLY A 250 -16.59 -5.57 -5.89
CA GLY A 250 -17.06 -4.39 -6.59
C GLY A 250 -16.60 -4.29 -8.05
N LEU A 251 -15.32 -4.58 -8.29
CA LEU A 251 -14.70 -4.50 -9.63
C LEU A 251 -14.94 -5.78 -10.44
N MET A 252 -14.72 -6.96 -9.82
CA MET A 252 -14.67 -8.26 -10.50
C MET A 252 -15.93 -9.13 -10.27
N GLY A 253 -16.90 -8.67 -9.50
CA GLY A 253 -18.20 -9.32 -9.33
C GLY A 253 -18.24 -10.42 -8.27
N GLU A 254 -19.22 -11.31 -8.37
CA GLU A 254 -19.65 -12.18 -7.26
C GLU A 254 -18.63 -13.24 -6.82
N ASN A 255 -17.62 -13.51 -7.66
CA ASN A 255 -16.57 -14.51 -7.41
C ASN A 255 -15.88 -14.32 -6.04
N PHE A 256 -15.78 -13.06 -5.59
CA PHE A 256 -15.05 -12.69 -4.39
C PHE A 256 -15.92 -12.32 -3.18
N ILE A 257 -17.26 -12.37 -3.28
CA ILE A 257 -18.17 -11.96 -2.18
C ILE A 257 -17.88 -12.71 -0.88
N HIS A 258 -17.54 -14.00 -0.98
CA HIS A 258 -17.29 -14.85 0.17
C HIS A 258 -16.06 -14.43 0.99
N LEU A 259 -15.11 -13.69 0.39
CA LEU A 259 -13.93 -13.18 1.10
C LEU A 259 -14.30 -12.26 2.26
N ALA A 260 -15.45 -11.60 2.21
CA ALA A 260 -15.94 -10.78 3.32
C ALA A 260 -16.33 -11.62 4.55
N GLN A 261 -16.63 -12.91 4.39
CA GLN A 261 -17.03 -13.79 5.50
C GLN A 261 -15.86 -14.12 6.44
N ALA A 262 -14.62 -14.07 5.95
CA ALA A 262 -13.44 -14.32 6.77
C ALA A 262 -13.17 -13.22 7.81
N SER A 263 -13.68 -12.00 7.61
CA SER A 263 -13.46 -10.88 8.54
C SER A 263 -14.07 -11.13 9.93
N SER A 264 -13.38 -10.74 11.00
CA SER A 264 -13.97 -10.70 12.35
C SER A 264 -14.84 -9.46 12.59
N LEU A 265 -14.89 -8.51 11.64
CA LEU A 265 -15.53 -7.20 11.79
C LEU A 265 -15.07 -6.41 13.04
N CYS A 266 -13.84 -6.64 13.51
CA CYS A 266 -13.33 -6.05 14.75
C CYS A 266 -13.08 -4.53 14.71
N GLY A 267 -13.13 -3.89 13.54
CA GLY A 267 -12.95 -2.44 13.41
C GLY A 267 -11.52 -1.96 13.19
N ALA A 268 -10.50 -2.78 13.49
CA ALA A 268 -9.08 -2.35 13.42
C ALA A 268 -8.65 -1.76 12.07
N CYS A 269 -9.23 -2.24 10.96
CA CYS A 269 -8.94 -1.71 9.62
C CYS A 269 -9.49 -0.31 9.37
N LYS A 270 -10.57 0.09 10.06
CA LYS A 270 -11.12 1.45 10.04
C LYS A 270 -10.20 2.39 10.83
N ASP A 271 -9.84 1.98 12.05
CA ASP A 271 -8.97 2.77 12.93
C ASP A 271 -7.59 3.02 12.30
N ALA A 272 -7.07 2.05 11.53
CA ALA A 272 -5.79 2.17 10.85
C ALA A 272 -5.85 2.92 9.50
N CYS A 273 -7.03 3.23 8.96
CA CYS A 273 -7.15 3.82 7.62
C CYS A 273 -6.84 5.32 7.63
N PRO A 274 -5.81 5.80 6.91
CA PRO A 274 -5.46 7.23 6.92
C PRO A 274 -6.46 8.14 6.19
N VAL A 275 -7.40 7.54 5.45
CA VAL A 275 -8.41 8.24 4.63
C VAL A 275 -9.84 7.86 5.06
N ASP A 276 -9.98 7.40 6.31
CA ASP A 276 -11.24 7.15 7.02
C ASP A 276 -12.27 6.30 6.27
N ILE A 277 -11.80 5.24 5.61
CA ILE A 277 -12.68 4.29 4.92
C ILE A 277 -13.32 3.36 5.95
N ASP A 278 -14.66 3.32 6.00
CA ASP A 278 -15.41 2.39 6.86
C ASP A 278 -15.49 0.98 6.25
N LEU A 279 -14.35 0.30 6.24
CA LEU A 279 -14.22 -1.08 5.77
C LEU A 279 -15.16 -2.06 6.49
N PRO A 280 -15.31 -2.04 7.84
CA PRO A 280 -16.27 -2.93 8.52
C PRO A 280 -17.69 -2.77 7.99
N LYS A 281 -18.17 -1.53 7.83
CA LYS A 281 -19.51 -1.26 7.29
C LYS A 281 -19.65 -1.77 5.85
N MET A 282 -18.65 -1.55 4.99
CA MET A 282 -18.68 -2.08 3.62
C MET A 282 -18.62 -3.61 3.57
N LEU A 283 -17.83 -4.26 4.42
CA LEU A 283 -17.78 -5.71 4.53
C LEU A 283 -19.15 -6.30 4.90
N THR A 284 -19.91 -5.67 5.80
CA THR A 284 -21.30 -6.12 6.09
C THR A 284 -22.22 -6.02 4.88
N ARG A 285 -22.02 -5.02 4.02
CA ARG A 285 -22.79 -4.87 2.77
C ARG A 285 -22.42 -5.95 1.76
N VAL A 286 -21.13 -6.24 1.60
CA VAL A 286 -20.66 -7.36 0.76
C VAL A 286 -21.24 -8.69 1.26
N ARG A 287 -21.21 -8.95 2.58
CA ARG A 287 -21.82 -10.16 3.18
C ARG A 287 -23.32 -10.28 2.88
N ALA A 288 -24.02 -9.14 2.86
CA ALA A 288 -25.43 -9.07 2.52
C ALA A 288 -25.70 -9.13 0.99
N GLY A 289 -24.68 -9.35 0.16
CA GLY A 289 -24.77 -9.36 -1.29
C GLY A 289 -24.99 -7.98 -1.91
N LYS A 290 -24.87 -6.88 -1.15
CA LYS A 290 -25.14 -5.51 -1.60
C LYS A 290 -23.91 -4.89 -2.29
N VAL A 291 -23.52 -5.46 -3.42
CA VAL A 291 -22.34 -5.02 -4.20
C VAL A 291 -22.71 -3.98 -5.25
N ASN A 292 -23.90 -4.08 -5.84
CA ASN A 292 -24.44 -3.16 -6.86
C ASN A 292 -25.61 -2.33 -6.32
N SER A 293 -25.84 -1.14 -6.91
CA SER A 293 -26.95 -0.26 -6.54
C SER A 293 -28.33 -0.82 -6.92
N GLU A 294 -28.43 -1.62 -7.99
CA GLU A 294 -29.71 -2.22 -8.42
C GLU A 294 -30.25 -3.26 -7.41
N GLN A 295 -29.36 -3.88 -6.63
CA GLN A 295 -29.71 -4.78 -5.52
C GLN A 295 -30.03 -4.03 -4.21
N LEU A 296 -30.03 -2.69 -4.21
CA LEU A 296 -30.62 -1.91 -3.11
C LEU A 296 -32.15 -1.87 -3.19
N SER A 297 -32.76 -2.52 -4.18
CA SER A 297 -34.19 -2.81 -4.22
C SER A 297 -34.59 -3.57 -2.96
N VAL A 298 -35.01 -2.79 -1.97
CA VAL A 298 -35.84 -3.11 -0.82
C VAL A 298 -35.76 -4.60 -0.42
N ILE A 299 -34.63 -5.00 0.16
CA ILE A 299 -34.68 -6.09 1.13
C ILE A 299 -35.54 -5.54 2.26
N SER A 300 -36.85 -5.81 2.21
CA SER A 300 -37.81 -5.56 3.28
C SER A 300 -37.16 -5.97 4.59
N GLU A 301 -37.30 -5.18 5.66
CA GLU A 301 -36.76 -5.48 6.98
C GLU A 301 -36.79 -6.99 7.30
N GLY A 302 -35.62 -7.64 7.21
CA GLY A 302 -35.43 -9.06 7.49
C GLY A 302 -35.83 -10.07 6.39
N ALA A 303 -35.76 -9.78 5.09
CA ALA A 303 -36.00 -10.82 4.07
C ALA A 303 -35.12 -12.07 4.32
N GLY A 304 -35.70 -13.27 4.25
CA GLY A 304 -35.05 -14.54 4.58
C GLY A 304 -35.15 -14.99 6.05
N LEU A 305 -35.62 -14.12 6.96
CA LEU A 305 -35.88 -14.49 8.36
C LEU A 305 -37.35 -14.89 8.54
N ASN A 306 -37.59 -15.95 9.32
CA ASN A 306 -38.96 -16.32 9.71
C ASN A 306 -39.56 -15.23 10.63
N GLN A 307 -40.90 -15.20 10.73
CA GLN A 307 -41.61 -14.16 11.48
C GLN A 307 -41.22 -14.12 12.97
N LEU A 308 -40.94 -15.28 13.54
CA LEU A 308 -40.52 -15.42 14.94
C LEU A 308 -39.16 -14.75 15.17
N THR A 309 -38.17 -15.02 14.32
CA THR A 309 -36.84 -14.41 14.38
C THR A 309 -36.92 -12.90 14.16
N LYS A 310 -37.75 -12.43 13.23
CA LYS A 310 -37.99 -10.98 13.05
C LYS A 310 -38.51 -10.34 14.33
N LEU A 311 -39.53 -10.96 14.95
CA LEU A 311 -40.10 -10.49 16.21
C LEU A 311 -39.05 -10.45 17.33
N PHE A 312 -38.26 -11.52 17.48
CA PHE A 312 -37.18 -11.58 18.47
C PHE A 312 -36.14 -10.48 18.25
N LEU A 313 -35.73 -10.23 17.01
CA LEU A 313 -34.78 -9.15 16.70
C LEU A 313 -35.38 -7.78 16.95
N GLN A 314 -36.65 -7.54 16.62
CA GLN A 314 -37.34 -6.27 16.93
C GLN A 314 -37.43 -6.03 18.45
N ILE A 315 -37.77 -7.07 19.23
CA ILE A 315 -37.77 -7.01 20.69
C ILE A 315 -36.35 -6.71 21.19
N TYR A 316 -35.35 -7.45 20.71
CA TYR A 316 -33.96 -7.27 21.10
C TYR A 316 -33.46 -5.85 20.78
N THR A 317 -33.72 -5.33 19.58
CA THR A 317 -33.38 -3.97 19.18
C THR A 317 -34.04 -2.94 20.09
N ARG A 318 -35.34 -3.11 20.41
CA ARG A 318 -36.05 -2.20 21.33
C ARG A 318 -35.47 -2.21 22.74
N LEU A 319 -35.05 -3.39 23.23
CA LEU A 319 -34.41 -3.55 24.53
C LEU A 319 -33.00 -2.97 24.53
N SER A 320 -32.16 -3.28 23.54
CA SER A 320 -30.74 -2.92 23.48
C SER A 320 -30.48 -1.46 23.17
N THR A 321 -31.33 -0.81 22.36
CA THR A 321 -31.20 0.62 22.03
C THR A 321 -31.67 1.56 23.14
N ARG A 322 -32.37 1.03 24.16
CA ARG A 322 -32.88 1.82 25.29
C ARG A 322 -32.15 1.43 26.58
N PRO A 323 -31.24 2.27 27.12
CA PRO A 323 -30.38 1.91 28.25
C PRO A 323 -31.10 1.36 29.49
N LYS A 324 -32.25 1.95 29.86
CA LYS A 324 -33.08 1.51 31.00
C LYS A 324 -33.73 0.14 30.77
N LEU A 325 -34.26 -0.10 29.56
CA LEU A 325 -34.85 -1.39 29.20
C LEU A 325 -33.79 -2.48 29.14
N PHE A 326 -32.62 -2.17 28.59
CA PHE A 326 -31.49 -3.10 28.56
C PHE A 326 -31.07 -3.50 29.99
N ALA A 327 -30.92 -2.52 30.89
CA ALA A 327 -30.56 -2.79 32.29
C ALA A 327 -31.60 -3.68 33.00
N PHE A 328 -32.89 -3.40 32.80
CA PHE A 328 -33.97 -4.22 33.36
C PHE A 328 -34.00 -5.63 32.74
N SER A 329 -33.74 -5.77 31.44
CA SER A 329 -33.71 -7.08 30.79
C SER A 329 -32.59 -7.97 31.32
N GLN A 330 -31.45 -7.39 31.74
CA GLN A 330 -30.33 -8.14 32.30
C GLN A 330 -30.65 -8.71 33.69
N THR A 331 -31.32 -7.94 34.56
CA THR A 331 -31.75 -8.43 35.88
C THR A 331 -32.83 -9.50 35.75
N PHE A 332 -33.77 -9.30 34.83
CA PHE A 332 -34.83 -10.26 34.56
C PHE A 332 -34.29 -11.56 33.93
N ALA A 333 -33.31 -11.47 33.02
CA ALA A 333 -32.64 -12.64 32.44
C ALA A 333 -31.91 -13.47 33.51
N SER A 334 -31.28 -12.84 34.50
CA SER A 334 -30.68 -13.57 35.64
C SER A 334 -31.72 -14.35 36.45
N LEU A 335 -32.86 -13.73 36.76
CA LEU A 335 -33.95 -14.40 37.47
C LEU A 335 -34.54 -15.58 36.66
N ILE A 336 -34.84 -15.36 35.38
CA ILE A 336 -35.39 -16.42 34.51
C ILE A 336 -34.42 -17.60 34.41
N THR A 337 -33.14 -17.33 34.18
CA THR A 337 -32.17 -18.41 33.99
C THR A 337 -31.84 -19.15 35.28
N PHE A 338 -31.99 -18.50 36.44
CA PHE A 338 -32.02 -19.16 37.75
C PHE A 338 -33.23 -20.09 37.89
N LEU A 339 -34.43 -19.66 37.50
CA LEU A 339 -35.64 -20.50 37.60
C LEU A 339 -35.61 -21.69 36.64
N LEU A 340 -35.04 -21.52 35.44
CA LEU A 340 -34.90 -22.59 34.45
C LEU A 340 -33.83 -23.63 34.82
N SER A 341 -32.80 -23.23 35.57
CA SER A 341 -31.72 -24.12 36.00
C SER A 341 -31.27 -23.79 37.44
N PRO A 342 -32.08 -24.13 38.45
CA PRO A 342 -31.81 -23.74 39.84
C PRO A 342 -30.60 -24.49 40.43
N PHE A 343 -30.35 -25.71 39.95
CA PHE A 343 -29.31 -26.61 40.48
C PHE A 343 -28.07 -26.74 39.57
N SER A 344 -28.02 -26.03 38.44
CA SER A 344 -26.85 -26.04 37.54
C SER A 344 -26.43 -24.63 37.16
N GLN A 345 -25.14 -24.47 36.90
CA GLN A 345 -24.58 -23.22 36.36
C GLN A 345 -24.82 -23.09 34.84
N TRP A 346 -25.36 -24.13 34.21
CA TRP A 346 -25.61 -24.22 32.78
C TRP A 346 -27.11 -24.36 32.50
N ILE A 347 -27.55 -23.73 31.42
CA ILE A 347 -28.90 -23.80 30.87
C ILE A 347 -28.82 -24.74 29.68
N HIS A 348 -29.46 -25.89 29.82
CA HIS A 348 -29.59 -26.86 28.75
C HIS A 348 -30.77 -26.46 27.87
N LEU A 349 -30.47 -26.03 26.65
CA LEU A 349 -31.51 -25.75 25.67
C LEU A 349 -31.96 -27.05 25.01
N PRO A 350 -33.25 -27.22 24.69
CA PRO A 350 -33.73 -28.39 23.96
C PRO A 350 -33.00 -28.56 22.62
N ALA A 351 -32.72 -29.81 22.23
CA ALA A 351 -32.00 -30.12 21.00
C ALA A 351 -32.65 -29.51 19.73
N PHE A 352 -33.98 -29.39 19.69
CA PHE A 352 -34.71 -28.79 18.56
C PHE A 352 -34.36 -27.31 18.32
N THR A 353 -33.70 -26.63 19.26
CA THR A 353 -33.18 -25.26 19.05
C THR A 353 -31.98 -25.22 18.10
N GLY A 354 -31.44 -26.38 17.70
CA GLY A 354 -30.21 -26.51 16.91
C GLY A 354 -28.95 -26.22 17.73
N TRP A 355 -29.00 -25.19 18.58
CA TRP A 355 -27.90 -24.78 19.45
C TRP A 355 -27.66 -25.75 20.61
N GLY A 356 -28.74 -26.27 21.20
CA GLY A 356 -28.70 -27.25 22.29
C GLY A 356 -28.10 -28.62 21.93
N TYR A 357 -27.76 -28.87 20.66
CA TYR A 357 -27.01 -30.08 20.25
C TYR A 357 -25.53 -30.04 20.64
N SER A 358 -24.93 -28.85 20.73
CA SER A 358 -23.47 -28.71 20.89
C SER A 358 -23.06 -27.66 21.92
N LYS A 359 -23.98 -26.82 22.40
CA LYS A 359 -23.65 -25.74 23.34
C LYS A 359 -24.70 -25.61 24.43
N ASP A 360 -24.22 -25.57 25.66
CA ASP A 360 -24.98 -25.11 26.82
C ASP A 360 -24.68 -23.64 27.08
N PHE A 361 -25.65 -22.92 27.63
CA PHE A 361 -25.48 -21.50 27.99
C PHE A 361 -25.13 -21.37 29.46
N PRO A 362 -24.14 -20.56 29.84
CA PRO A 362 -23.93 -20.24 31.24
C PRO A 362 -25.13 -19.46 31.77
N ARG A 363 -25.53 -19.74 33.01
CA ARG A 363 -26.54 -18.97 33.73
C ARG A 363 -26.07 -17.52 33.84
N PHE A 364 -26.97 -16.56 33.63
CA PHE A 364 -26.64 -15.16 33.81
C PHE A 364 -26.31 -14.88 35.29
N ALA A 365 -25.22 -14.15 35.53
CA ALA A 365 -24.78 -13.82 36.89
C ALA A 365 -25.87 -13.04 37.66
N SER A 366 -26.04 -13.38 38.95
CA SER A 366 -27.02 -12.74 39.85
C SER A 366 -26.83 -11.24 39.98
N LYS A 367 -25.58 -10.79 39.93
CA LYS A 367 -25.20 -9.38 39.80
C LYS A 367 -24.82 -9.11 38.36
N THR A 368 -25.57 -8.24 37.69
CA THR A 368 -25.23 -7.76 36.34
C THR A 368 -23.87 -7.06 36.35
N PHE A 369 -23.13 -7.12 35.23
CA PHE A 369 -21.88 -6.37 35.09
C PHE A 369 -22.06 -4.88 35.42
N ARG A 370 -23.18 -4.25 35.05
CA ARG A 370 -23.50 -2.86 35.42
C ARG A 370 -23.57 -2.66 36.93
N SER A 371 -24.29 -3.53 37.65
CA SER A 371 -24.38 -3.45 39.11
C SER A 371 -23.02 -3.68 39.76
N GLN A 372 -22.22 -4.61 39.24
CA GLN A 372 -20.86 -4.84 39.70
C GLN A 372 -19.97 -3.63 39.39
N PHE A 373 -20.06 -3.05 38.21
CA PHE A 373 -19.28 -1.87 37.81
C PHE A 373 -19.60 -0.64 38.66
N ILE A 374 -20.87 -0.46 39.04
CA ILE A 374 -21.28 0.62 39.95
C ILE A 374 -20.88 0.30 41.40
N SER A 375 -21.06 -0.94 41.87
CA SER A 375 -20.77 -1.35 43.26
C SER A 375 -19.29 -1.48 43.55
N THR A 376 -18.54 -1.93 42.55
CA THR A 376 -17.07 -1.88 42.51
C THR A 376 -16.70 -0.45 42.16
N GLN A 377 -17.24 0.54 42.91
CA GLN A 377 -16.70 1.89 42.96
C GLN A 377 -15.20 1.69 42.89
N ILE A 378 -14.64 2.06 41.74
CA ILE A 378 -13.21 2.01 41.50
C ILE A 378 -12.67 2.68 42.75
N LYS A 379 -12.07 1.90 43.69
CA LYS A 379 -11.25 2.44 44.78
C LYS A 379 -10.52 3.54 44.08
N ASN A 380 -10.84 4.81 44.35
CA ASN A 380 -10.46 5.90 43.45
C ASN A 380 -9.04 5.61 43.04
N ILE A 381 -8.88 5.05 41.84
CA ILE A 381 -7.65 5.18 41.13
C ILE A 381 -7.87 6.64 40.87
N GLU A 382 -7.36 7.49 41.78
CA GLU A 382 -7.22 8.92 41.55
C GLU A 382 -6.93 8.95 40.09
N PRO A 383 -7.88 9.40 39.25
CA PRO A 383 -7.88 9.14 37.82
C PRO A 383 -6.44 9.40 37.46
N LYS A 384 -5.67 8.36 37.13
CA LYS A 384 -4.22 8.44 37.27
C LYS A 384 -3.87 9.46 36.26
N SER A 385 -3.71 10.71 36.69
CA SER A 385 -4.33 11.81 35.96
C SER A 385 -4.01 11.52 34.53
N ILE A 386 -5.05 11.17 33.77
CA ILE A 386 -5.03 11.68 32.43
C ILE A 386 -5.26 13.17 32.74
N GLN A 387 -4.25 13.86 33.31
CA GLN A 387 -3.53 14.83 32.56
C GLN A 387 -3.81 14.42 31.13
N GLN A 388 -4.81 15.08 30.56
CA GLN A 388 -4.56 15.70 29.28
C GLN A 388 -3.25 16.49 29.45
N ASN A 389 -2.16 15.74 29.57
CA ASN A 389 -1.04 15.73 28.71
C ASN A 389 -1.52 14.95 27.45
N VAL A 390 -2.64 15.22 26.76
CA VAL A 390 -2.59 16.26 25.72
C VAL A 390 -1.91 17.41 26.37
N PRO A 391 -0.57 17.47 26.33
CA PRO A 391 0.02 18.64 26.90
C PRO A 391 -0.67 19.71 26.03
N ASP A 392 -0.97 20.88 26.58
CA ASP A 392 -0.63 22.06 25.80
C ASP A 392 0.90 22.01 25.57
N SER A 393 1.41 20.91 25.00
CA SER A 393 2.37 20.84 23.95
C SER A 393 1.63 21.71 22.96
N PRO A 394 1.98 23.01 22.86
CA PRO A 394 1.86 23.64 21.56
C PRO A 394 2.21 22.55 20.56
N ILE A 395 1.30 22.21 19.62
CA ILE A 395 1.54 21.24 18.52
C ILE A 395 3.03 21.25 18.31
N PRO A 396 3.81 20.23 18.75
CA PRO A 396 5.19 20.38 19.20
C PRO A 396 5.81 21.36 18.25
N THR A 397 5.96 22.62 18.70
CA THR A 397 6.34 23.69 17.78
C THR A 397 7.66 23.20 17.30
N ILE A 398 7.68 22.66 16.08
CA ILE A 398 8.87 22.05 15.51
C ILE A 398 9.86 23.16 15.68
N PRO A 399 10.87 23.02 16.57
CA PRO A 399 11.72 24.13 16.91
C PRO A 399 12.19 24.63 15.57
N ILE A 400 11.84 25.88 15.23
CA ILE A 400 12.31 26.46 13.98
C ILE A 400 13.82 26.30 14.11
N PRO A 401 14.45 25.47 13.26
CA PRO A 401 15.81 25.08 13.53
C PRO A 401 16.64 26.34 13.59
N ASP A 402 17.55 26.42 14.56
CA ASP A 402 18.51 27.53 14.64
C ASP A 402 19.25 27.72 13.30
N SER A 403 19.33 26.64 12.49
CA SER A 403 19.70 26.67 11.08
C SER A 403 19.01 25.56 10.29
N LEU A 404 18.31 25.92 9.20
CA LEU A 404 17.72 24.98 8.24
C LEU A 404 18.77 24.01 7.64
N ILE A 405 20.02 24.48 7.48
CA ILE A 405 21.13 23.66 6.98
C ILE A 405 21.46 22.54 7.96
N ASN A 406 21.46 22.81 9.26
CA ASN A 406 21.74 21.81 10.29
C ASN A 406 20.63 20.76 10.36
N GLN A 407 19.36 21.18 10.25
CA GLN A 407 18.24 20.25 10.20
C GLN A 407 18.31 19.37 8.95
N PHE A 408 18.50 19.98 7.78
CA PHE A 408 18.66 19.27 6.51
C PHE A 408 19.80 18.25 6.59
N THR A 409 20.96 18.65 7.12
CA THR A 409 22.13 17.77 7.27
C THR A 409 21.81 16.58 8.16
N LYS A 410 21.18 16.83 9.31
CA LYS A 410 20.78 15.77 10.25
C LYS A 410 19.80 14.78 9.62
N GLU A 411 18.78 15.28 8.93
CA GLU A 411 17.74 14.44 8.30
C GLU A 411 18.31 13.66 7.10
N LEU A 412 19.12 14.29 6.24
CA LEU A 412 19.77 13.60 5.11
C LEU A 412 20.74 12.51 5.61
N SER A 413 21.51 12.78 6.66
CA SER A 413 22.38 11.76 7.26
C SER A 413 21.63 10.64 7.95
N ALA A 414 20.44 10.89 8.50
CA ALA A 414 19.59 9.84 9.07
C ALA A 414 19.14 8.81 8.02
N VAL A 415 19.04 9.21 6.75
CA VAL A 415 18.77 8.31 5.62
C VAL A 415 20.03 7.86 4.88
N SER A 416 21.17 7.86 5.56
CA SER A 416 22.48 7.42 5.04
C SER A 416 23.06 8.30 3.92
N GLY A 417 22.55 9.52 3.75
CA GLY A 417 23.17 10.52 2.87
C GLY A 417 24.40 11.15 3.51
N ASN A 418 25.41 11.45 2.70
CA ASN A 418 26.62 12.14 3.15
C ASN A 418 26.56 13.61 2.74
N VAL A 419 26.82 14.51 3.67
CA VAL A 419 26.87 15.97 3.42
C VAL A 419 28.31 16.44 3.58
N TYR A 420 28.78 17.18 2.58
CA TYR A 420 30.09 17.82 2.58
C TYR A 420 29.88 19.34 2.47
N GLN A 421 30.39 20.09 3.45
CA GLN A 421 30.31 21.55 3.43
C GLN A 421 31.61 22.12 2.87
N THR A 422 31.50 22.88 1.77
CA THR A 422 32.68 23.43 1.10
C THR A 422 32.44 24.81 0.52
N LYS A 423 33.53 25.56 0.39
CA LYS A 423 33.58 26.83 -0.34
C LYS A 423 33.97 26.64 -1.81
N ASN A 424 34.53 25.48 -2.17
CA ASN A 424 34.95 25.16 -3.53
C ASN A 424 34.41 23.79 -3.95
N VAL A 425 33.15 23.78 -4.37
CA VAL A 425 32.40 22.57 -4.74
C VAL A 425 33.06 21.83 -5.91
N GLN A 426 33.59 22.53 -6.91
CA GLN A 426 34.18 21.89 -8.09
C GLN A 426 35.43 21.07 -7.74
N GLN A 427 36.33 21.65 -6.96
CA GLN A 427 37.57 20.99 -6.57
C GLN A 427 37.30 19.74 -5.73
N GLU A 428 36.40 19.83 -4.74
CA GLU A 428 36.07 18.68 -3.89
C GLU A 428 35.37 17.56 -4.64
N ILE A 429 34.50 17.88 -5.61
CA ILE A 429 33.88 16.84 -6.45
C ILE A 429 34.96 16.12 -7.29
N ILE A 430 35.92 16.84 -7.86
CA ILE A 430 37.04 16.23 -8.60
C ILE A 430 37.88 15.33 -7.69
N GLU A 431 38.24 15.82 -6.50
CA GLU A 431 38.99 15.02 -5.52
C GLU A 431 38.22 13.77 -5.10
N PHE A 432 36.90 13.89 -4.92
CA PHE A 432 36.02 12.76 -4.65
C PHE A 432 36.02 11.75 -5.81
N ILE A 433 35.86 12.20 -7.05
CA ILE A 433 35.88 11.34 -8.25
C ILE A 433 37.21 10.56 -8.31
N LYS A 434 38.34 11.25 -8.13
CA LYS A 434 39.67 10.63 -8.09
C LYS A 434 39.83 9.64 -6.95
N SER A 435 39.33 9.96 -5.76
CA SER A 435 39.39 9.06 -4.60
C SER A 435 38.66 7.73 -4.84
N LYS A 436 37.72 7.69 -5.78
CA LYS A 436 36.97 6.49 -6.17
C LYS A 436 37.58 5.76 -7.36
N ASN A 437 38.72 6.23 -7.89
CA ASN A 437 39.35 5.71 -9.11
C ASN A 437 38.35 5.67 -10.29
N ILE A 438 37.59 6.75 -10.46
CA ILE A 438 36.65 6.91 -11.57
C ILE A 438 37.23 7.90 -12.56
N ASP A 439 37.30 7.48 -13.81
CA ASP A 439 37.85 8.22 -14.95
C ASP A 439 36.77 8.73 -15.90
N LYS A 440 35.53 8.22 -15.80
CA LYS A 440 34.38 8.66 -16.60
C LYS A 440 33.14 8.88 -15.75
N VAL A 441 32.50 10.04 -15.89
CA VAL A 441 31.28 10.40 -15.14
C VAL A 441 30.11 10.79 -16.05
N PHE A 442 28.90 10.59 -15.56
CA PHE A 442 27.73 11.26 -16.13
C PHE A 442 27.68 12.68 -15.56
N LEU A 443 27.56 13.68 -16.42
CA LEU A 443 27.54 15.07 -16.01
C LEU A 443 26.23 15.72 -16.46
N GLU A 444 25.41 16.17 -15.52
CA GLU A 444 24.32 17.07 -15.85
C GLU A 444 24.89 18.40 -16.35
N ARG A 445 24.29 18.95 -17.41
CA ARG A 445 24.75 20.19 -18.04
C ARG A 445 24.80 21.31 -17.00
N ASN A 446 25.79 22.20 -17.13
CA ASN A 446 25.98 23.36 -16.25
C ASN A 446 26.23 23.02 -14.76
N THR A 447 26.68 21.80 -14.44
CA THR A 447 26.95 21.39 -13.05
C THR A 447 28.41 21.59 -12.64
N LEU A 448 29.36 21.25 -13.52
CA LEU A 448 30.81 21.41 -13.29
C LEU A 448 31.47 22.08 -14.48
N ASP A 449 32.63 22.71 -14.24
CA ASP A 449 33.50 23.21 -15.31
C ASP A 449 34.16 22.04 -16.07
N GLU A 450 33.74 21.86 -17.30
CA GLU A 450 34.22 20.81 -18.20
C GLU A 450 35.72 20.93 -18.52
N SER A 451 36.27 22.15 -18.51
CA SER A 451 37.69 22.38 -18.75
C SER A 451 38.53 21.86 -17.59
N LEU A 452 38.02 21.99 -16.36
CA LEU A 452 38.65 21.49 -15.14
C LEU A 452 38.66 19.96 -15.12
N LEU A 453 37.54 19.31 -15.48
CA LEU A 453 37.45 17.85 -15.59
C LEU A 453 38.46 17.30 -16.61
N LYS A 454 38.52 17.89 -17.80
CA LYS A 454 39.48 17.49 -18.85
C LYS A 454 40.93 17.66 -18.41
N LYS A 455 41.26 18.76 -17.72
CA LYS A 455 42.61 19.01 -17.19
C LYS A 455 43.04 17.93 -16.19
N GLU A 456 42.08 17.41 -15.43
CA GLU A 456 42.31 16.39 -14.41
C GLU A 456 42.14 14.96 -14.93
N ASN A 457 42.10 14.78 -16.27
CA ASN A 457 41.92 13.51 -16.98
C ASN A 457 40.64 12.75 -16.60
N ILE A 458 39.54 13.46 -16.35
CA ILE A 458 38.21 12.89 -16.12
C ILE A 458 37.36 13.13 -17.36
N ASP A 459 36.97 12.05 -18.04
CA ASP A 459 36.02 12.06 -19.15
C ASP A 459 34.58 12.21 -18.64
N PHE A 460 33.70 12.73 -19.49
CA PHE A 460 32.30 12.90 -19.13
C PHE A 460 31.36 12.66 -20.32
N THR A 461 30.12 12.29 -20.00
CA THR A 461 29.04 12.21 -20.99
C THR A 461 27.75 12.77 -20.41
N TYR A 462 26.88 13.21 -21.30
CA TYR A 462 25.50 13.62 -20.99
C TYR A 462 24.49 12.52 -21.32
N GLU A 463 24.96 11.39 -21.85
CA GLU A 463 24.13 10.27 -22.23
C GLU A 463 24.13 9.18 -21.16
N SER A 464 23.01 8.47 -21.05
CA SER A 464 22.89 7.36 -20.12
C SER A 464 23.77 6.19 -20.58
N ASP A 465 24.72 5.78 -19.75
CA ASP A 465 25.66 4.69 -20.04
C ASP A 465 25.67 3.68 -18.86
N PRO A 466 25.40 2.37 -19.10
CA PRO A 466 25.45 1.33 -18.07
C PRO A 466 26.79 1.24 -17.33
N GLN A 467 27.89 1.55 -18.02
CA GLN A 467 29.24 1.39 -17.52
C GLN A 467 29.63 2.52 -16.56
N ILE A 468 28.91 3.64 -16.59
CA ILE A 468 29.16 4.78 -15.72
C ILE A 468 28.71 4.48 -14.30
N ARG A 469 29.63 4.72 -13.36
CA ARG A 469 29.47 4.42 -11.93
C ARG A 469 29.13 5.63 -11.08
N LEU A 470 29.30 6.84 -11.60
CA LEU A 470 29.09 8.10 -10.88
C LEU A 470 28.43 9.12 -11.80
N GLY A 471 27.37 9.75 -11.28
CA GLY A 471 26.70 10.89 -11.91
C GLY A 471 26.80 12.12 -11.02
N VAL A 472 27.01 13.29 -11.64
CA VAL A 472 27.01 14.58 -10.96
C VAL A 472 25.81 15.38 -11.46
N THR A 473 24.92 15.76 -10.55
CA THR A 473 23.65 16.44 -10.83
C THR A 473 23.47 17.65 -9.92
N ASN A 474 22.59 18.57 -10.32
CA ASN A 474 22.17 19.73 -9.53
C ASN A 474 20.85 19.43 -8.81
N ALA A 475 20.74 19.88 -7.55
CA ALA A 475 19.46 19.96 -6.84
C ALA A 475 18.95 21.40 -6.87
N LYS A 476 17.66 21.60 -7.13
CA LYS A 476 17.05 22.94 -7.09
C LYS A 476 16.82 23.43 -5.66
N VAL A 477 16.35 22.54 -4.78
CA VAL A 477 16.04 22.85 -3.37
C VAL A 477 16.26 21.61 -2.50
N GLY A 478 16.65 21.81 -1.24
CA GLY A 478 16.62 20.78 -0.19
C GLY A 478 15.49 21.05 0.82
N LEU A 479 14.74 20.00 1.19
CA LEU A 479 13.68 20.04 2.18
C LEU A 479 14.24 19.66 3.55
N ALA A 480 14.35 20.65 4.44
CA ALA A 480 15.07 20.50 5.71
C ALA A 480 14.42 19.51 6.69
N ASP A 481 13.10 19.37 6.65
CA ASP A 481 12.31 18.53 7.56
C ASP A 481 12.34 17.03 7.21
N THR A 482 12.60 16.70 5.95
CA THR A 482 12.70 15.32 5.45
C THR A 482 14.10 14.94 5.00
N GLY A 483 15.03 15.90 4.88
CA GLY A 483 16.33 15.67 4.27
C GLY A 483 16.24 15.30 2.78
N SER A 484 15.14 15.65 2.10
CA SER A 484 14.93 15.30 0.69
C SER A 484 15.48 16.37 -0.24
N VAL A 485 15.90 15.97 -1.44
CA VAL A 485 16.34 16.90 -2.49
C VAL A 485 15.32 16.91 -3.64
N LEU A 486 15.04 18.09 -4.17
CA LEU A 486 14.25 18.25 -5.38
C LEU A 486 15.20 18.38 -6.57
N GLU A 487 15.27 17.32 -7.37
CA GLU A 487 15.82 17.35 -8.72
C GLU A 487 14.71 17.73 -9.69
N ALA A 488 14.97 18.68 -10.58
CA ALA A 488 14.03 19.08 -11.62
C ALA A 488 14.77 19.33 -12.93
N ASP A 489 14.30 18.71 -14.01
CA ASP A 489 14.87 18.94 -15.34
C ASP A 489 14.62 20.41 -15.75
N GLU A 490 15.68 21.12 -16.14
CA GLU A 490 15.70 22.57 -16.41
C GLU A 490 14.79 23.02 -17.56
N ALA A 491 14.09 22.10 -18.23
CA ALA A 491 13.16 22.43 -19.30
C ALA A 491 11.77 22.87 -18.80
N LEU A 492 11.57 23.11 -17.50
CA LEU A 492 10.27 23.48 -16.91
C LEU A 492 9.82 24.90 -17.28
#